data_AF-A0A2S6TUZ4-F1
#
_entry.id   AF-A0A2S6TUZ4-F1
#
_cell.length_a   1.000
_cell.length_b   1.000
_cell.length_c   1.000
_cell.angle_alpha   90.00
_cell.angle_beta   90.00
_cell.angle_gamma   90.00
#
_symmetry.space_group_name_H-M   'P 1'
#
loop_
_entity.id
_entity.type
_entity.pdbx_description
1 polymer ?
#
loop_
_entity_poly.entity_id
_entity_poly.type
_entity_poly.pdbx_seq_one_letter_code
_entity_poly.pdbx_strand_id
1 'polypeptide(L)'
;MAAKRGDDKAWKEFISWCGERGLKAVPANPWTLAAYARWSERHHPYPTVAKNIEAIARVHHTKTRKRLDRYPMVTSTLSLIETRAKAKKSAKDKQAALFPEDDILERQATGKGKAGKTKKNTGTAKAVKGKGKKTAKKKTGKAMSASPKLVSRRRLKS
;
A
#
# COMPACT_ATOMS: atom_id res chain seq x y z
N MET A 1 -21.25 10.27 -29.49
CA MET A 1 -21.24 9.63 -28.16
C MET A 1 -21.45 10.72 -27.12
N ALA A 2 -22.65 10.81 -26.54
CA ALA A 2 -22.97 11.81 -25.52
C ALA A 2 -22.22 11.51 -24.22
N ALA A 3 -21.58 12.51 -23.62
CA ALA A 3 -20.97 12.40 -22.30
C ALA A 3 -22.06 12.03 -21.27
N LYS A 4 -21.83 11.03 -20.42
CA LYS A 4 -22.79 10.72 -19.35
C LYS A 4 -22.82 11.91 -18.38
N ARG A 5 -23.97 12.21 -17.76
CA ARG A 5 -24.11 13.35 -16.82
C ARG A 5 -23.05 13.38 -15.71
N GLY A 6 -22.53 12.22 -15.29
CA GLY A 6 -21.44 12.12 -14.32
C GLY A 6 -20.06 12.55 -14.85
N ASP A 7 -19.82 12.40 -16.15
CA ASP A 7 -18.56 12.80 -16.80
C ASP A 7 -18.39 14.33 -16.77
N ASP A 8 -19.50 15.07 -16.93
CA ASP A 8 -19.51 16.53 -16.90
C ASP A 8 -19.25 17.11 -15.50
N LYS A 9 -19.74 16.43 -14.44
CA LYS A 9 -19.44 16.84 -13.06
C LYS A 9 -17.96 16.69 -12.71
N ALA A 10 -17.38 15.52 -13.00
CA ALA A 10 -15.96 15.26 -12.76
C ALA A 10 -15.06 16.22 -13.54
N TRP A 11 -15.49 16.58 -14.76
CA TRP A 11 -14.80 17.56 -15.59
C TRP A 11 -14.84 18.98 -15.02
N LYS A 12 -16.02 19.45 -14.58
CA LYS A 12 -16.19 20.77 -13.95
C LYS A 12 -15.39 20.91 -12.66
N GLU A 13 -15.40 19.88 -11.82
CA GLU A 13 -14.59 19.84 -10.59
C GLU A 13 -13.10 19.92 -10.91
N PHE A 14 -12.63 19.18 -11.91
CA PHE A 14 -11.25 19.26 -12.36
C PHE A 14 -10.87 20.65 -12.89
N ILE A 15 -11.75 21.33 -13.63
CA ILE A 15 -11.52 22.72 -14.07
C ILE A 15 -11.41 23.66 -12.87
N SER A 16 -12.33 23.58 -11.92
CA SER A 16 -12.28 24.43 -10.70
C SER A 16 -10.97 24.21 -9.96
N TRP A 17 -10.61 22.95 -9.72
CA TRP A 17 -9.38 22.57 -9.04
C TRP A 17 -8.12 23.05 -9.78
N CYS A 18 -8.12 23.01 -11.12
CA CYS A 18 -7.04 23.58 -11.91
C CYS A 18 -6.98 25.11 -11.77
N GLY A 19 -8.13 25.79 -11.85
CA GLY A 19 -8.23 27.25 -11.74
C GLY A 19 -7.73 27.78 -10.40
N GLU A 20 -8.13 27.15 -9.30
CA GLU A 20 -7.68 27.48 -7.94
C GLU A 20 -6.16 27.35 -7.77
N ARG A 21 -5.49 26.57 -8.62
CA ARG A 21 -4.05 26.29 -8.56
C ARG A 21 -3.25 26.98 -9.67
N GLY A 22 -3.91 27.82 -10.49
CA GLY A 22 -3.27 28.45 -11.64
C GLY A 22 -2.81 27.47 -12.72
N LEU A 23 -3.40 26.27 -12.77
CA LEU A 23 -3.08 25.23 -13.74
C LEU A 23 -4.00 25.31 -14.94
N LYS A 24 -3.49 24.95 -16.12
CA LYS A 24 -4.28 24.86 -17.34
C LYS A 24 -5.00 23.51 -17.41
N ALA A 25 -6.33 23.54 -17.47
CA ALA A 25 -7.14 22.33 -17.53
C ALA A 25 -7.01 21.58 -18.87
N VAL A 26 -6.72 22.25 -20.00
CA VAL A 26 -6.48 21.61 -21.31
C VAL A 26 -5.37 22.33 -22.08
N PRO A 27 -4.37 21.61 -22.65
CA PRO A 27 -4.03 20.21 -22.37
C PRO A 27 -3.41 20.08 -20.98
N ALA A 28 -3.99 19.23 -20.12
CA ALA A 28 -3.35 18.91 -18.85
C ALA A 28 -2.11 18.03 -19.06
N ASN A 29 -1.10 18.20 -18.20
CA ASN A 29 0.03 17.30 -18.14
C ASN A 29 -0.38 16.03 -17.35
N PRO A 30 0.13 14.83 -17.67
CA PRO A 30 -0.07 13.63 -16.86
C PRO A 30 0.14 13.83 -15.35
N TRP A 31 1.11 14.65 -14.92
CA TRP A 31 1.31 14.93 -13.50
C TRP A 31 0.14 15.71 -12.87
N THR A 32 -0.52 16.59 -13.63
CA THR A 32 -1.69 17.35 -13.17
C THR A 32 -2.86 16.41 -12.87
N LEU A 33 -3.05 15.41 -13.73
CA LEU A 33 -4.09 14.39 -13.53
C LEU A 33 -3.77 13.47 -12.35
N ALA A 34 -2.49 13.09 -12.17
CA ALA A 34 -2.03 12.34 -11.01
C ALA A 34 -2.20 13.13 -9.69
N ALA A 35 -1.86 14.41 -9.69
CA ALA A 35 -2.05 15.30 -8.55
C ALA A 35 -3.55 15.46 -8.18
N TYR A 36 -4.41 15.60 -9.19
CA TYR A 36 -5.86 15.60 -8.98
C TYR A 36 -6.37 14.27 -8.41
N ALA A 37 -5.89 13.13 -8.91
CA ALA A 37 -6.23 11.81 -8.36
C ALA A 37 -5.87 11.70 -6.86
N ARG A 38 -4.70 12.21 -6.48
CA ARG A 38 -4.25 12.21 -5.08
C ARG A 38 -5.05 13.17 -4.19
N TRP A 39 -5.47 14.31 -4.72
CA TRP A 39 -6.35 15.25 -4.01
C TRP A 39 -7.77 14.68 -3.84
N SER A 40 -8.33 14.08 -4.90
CA SER A 40 -9.68 13.51 -4.89
C SER A 40 -9.83 12.28 -4.00
N GLU A 41 -8.74 11.54 -3.71
CA GLU A 41 -8.72 10.44 -2.73
C GLU A 41 -9.25 10.85 -1.34
N ARG A 42 -9.08 12.12 -0.95
CA ARG A 42 -9.57 12.61 0.35
C ARG A 42 -11.10 12.75 0.40
N HIS A 43 -11.72 13.00 -0.74
CA HIS A 43 -13.14 13.35 -0.85
C HIS A 43 -13.98 12.19 -1.40
N HIS A 44 -13.35 11.24 -2.10
CA HIS A 44 -14.03 10.17 -2.81
C HIS A 44 -13.37 8.80 -2.61
N PRO A 45 -14.16 7.71 -2.61
CA PRO A 45 -13.61 6.36 -2.58
C PRO A 45 -12.90 6.06 -3.91
N TYR A 46 -11.89 5.19 -3.86
CA TYR A 46 -11.09 4.79 -5.03
C TYR A 46 -11.89 4.49 -6.32
N PRO A 47 -12.97 3.68 -6.31
CA PRO A 47 -13.71 3.40 -7.55
C PRO A 47 -14.31 4.66 -8.18
N THR A 48 -14.69 5.65 -7.39
CA THR A 48 -15.18 6.95 -7.88
C THR A 48 -14.03 7.78 -8.45
N VAL A 49 -12.87 7.80 -7.77
CA VAL A 49 -11.67 8.48 -8.27
C VAL A 49 -11.25 7.91 -9.63
N ALA A 50 -11.19 6.59 -9.79
CA ALA A 50 -10.84 5.95 -11.05
C ALA A 50 -11.81 6.34 -12.19
N LYS A 51 -13.12 6.33 -11.93
CA LYS A 51 -14.15 6.78 -12.90
C LYS A 51 -14.00 8.26 -13.27
N ASN A 52 -13.75 9.13 -12.29
CA ASN A 52 -13.56 10.56 -12.54
C ASN A 52 -12.33 10.80 -13.41
N ILE A 53 -11.21 10.12 -13.15
CA ILE A 53 -10.00 10.20 -13.96
C ILE A 53 -10.23 9.71 -15.38
N GLU A 54 -10.98 8.61 -15.55
CA GLU A 54 -11.35 8.11 -16.88
C GLU A 54 -12.22 9.12 -17.65
N ALA A 55 -13.21 9.72 -17.00
CA ALA A 55 -14.05 10.76 -17.59
C ALA A 55 -13.22 11.98 -18.05
N ILE A 56 -12.31 12.46 -17.21
CA ILE A 56 -11.40 13.56 -17.53
C ILE A 56 -10.49 13.17 -18.71
N ALA A 57 -9.96 11.94 -18.73
CA ALA A 57 -9.12 11.46 -19.82
C ALA A 57 -9.89 11.35 -21.15
N ARG A 58 -11.18 11.01 -21.13
CA ARG A 58 -12.04 11.01 -22.33
C ARG A 58 -12.17 12.42 -22.91
N VAL A 59 -12.39 13.45 -22.07
CA VAL A 59 -12.45 14.85 -22.52
C VAL A 59 -11.10 15.30 -23.11
N HIS A 60 -9.99 14.86 -22.53
CA HIS A 60 -8.67 15.13 -23.10
C HIS A 60 -8.46 14.40 -24.43
N HIS A 61 -8.94 13.17 -24.56
CA HIS A 61 -8.84 12.42 -25.80
C HIS A 61 -9.67 13.07 -26.92
N THR A 62 -10.86 13.58 -26.63
CA THR A 62 -11.66 14.28 -27.66
C THR A 62 -11.00 15.59 -28.12
N LYS A 63 -10.42 16.37 -27.20
CA LYS A 63 -9.82 17.68 -27.51
C LYS A 63 -8.38 17.62 -28.03
N THR A 64 -7.57 16.71 -27.51
CA THR A 64 -6.11 16.68 -27.73
C THR A 64 -5.62 15.39 -28.36
N ARG A 65 -6.51 14.40 -28.55
CA ARG A 65 -6.21 13.01 -28.98
C ARG A 65 -5.27 12.23 -28.05
N LYS A 66 -4.74 12.83 -26.98
CA LYS A 66 -3.90 12.16 -25.97
C LYS A 66 -4.74 11.44 -24.93
N ARG A 67 -4.26 10.27 -24.50
CA ARG A 67 -4.89 9.42 -23.48
C ARG A 67 -4.16 9.55 -22.16
N LEU A 68 -4.57 10.52 -21.34
CA LEU A 68 -3.90 10.82 -20.07
C LEU A 68 -4.04 9.71 -19.01
N ASP A 69 -5.08 8.89 -19.10
CA ASP A 69 -5.36 7.72 -18.24
C ASP A 69 -4.25 6.66 -18.30
N ARG A 70 -3.63 6.48 -19.47
CA ARG A 70 -2.66 5.40 -19.72
C ARG A 70 -1.22 5.74 -19.38
N TYR A 71 -0.94 6.98 -18.98
CA TYR A 71 0.42 7.36 -18.65
C TYR A 71 0.91 6.66 -17.37
N PRO A 72 2.17 6.20 -17.33
CA PRO A 72 2.70 5.39 -16.23
C PRO A 72 2.61 6.09 -14.86
N MET A 73 2.70 7.43 -14.86
CA MET A 73 2.57 8.22 -13.64
C MET A 73 1.14 8.19 -13.07
N VAL A 74 0.13 8.26 -13.93
CA VAL A 74 -1.29 8.23 -13.53
C VAL A 74 -1.65 6.82 -13.05
N THR A 75 -1.22 5.79 -13.77
CA THR A 75 -1.47 4.39 -13.39
C THR A 75 -0.76 4.02 -12.08
N SER A 76 0.49 4.43 -11.89
CA SER A 76 1.22 4.24 -10.63
C SER A 76 0.54 4.97 -9.46
N THR A 77 0.00 6.17 -9.71
CA THR A 77 -0.74 6.90 -8.67
C THR A 77 -2.04 6.20 -8.31
N LEU A 78 -2.81 5.75 -9.30
CA LEU A 78 -4.05 5.00 -9.06
C LEU A 78 -3.80 3.69 -8.31
N SER A 79 -2.74 2.95 -8.64
CA SER A 79 -2.39 1.72 -7.90
C SER A 79 -1.98 2.00 -6.45
N LEU A 80 -1.27 3.11 -6.19
CA LEU A 80 -0.99 3.56 -4.83
C LEU A 80 -2.25 3.96 -4.05
N ILE A 81 -3.22 4.57 -4.71
CA ILE A 81 -4.52 4.90 -4.09
C ILE A 81 -5.30 3.62 -3.78
N GLU A 82 -5.30 2.66 -4.71
CA GLU A 82 -5.97 1.37 -4.54
C GLU A 82 -5.42 0.58 -3.36
N THR A 83 -4.09 0.46 -3.27
CA THR A 83 -3.42 -0.24 -2.17
C THR A 83 -3.73 0.40 -0.82
N ARG A 84 -3.76 1.74 -0.74
CA ARG A 84 -4.19 2.47 0.47
C ARG A 84 -5.66 2.25 0.80
N ALA A 85 -6.55 2.26 -0.19
CA ALA A 85 -7.96 2.01 0.03
C ALA A 85 -8.21 0.58 0.55
N LYS A 86 -7.51 -0.42 0.00
CA LYS A 86 -7.55 -1.80 0.49
C LYS A 86 -6.99 -1.94 1.91
N ALA A 87 -5.86 -1.29 2.19
CA ALA A 87 -5.25 -1.28 3.52
C ALA A 87 -6.16 -0.62 4.57
N LYS A 88 -6.86 0.47 4.22
CA LYS A 88 -7.85 1.09 5.10
C LYS A 88 -9.03 0.17 5.40
N LYS A 89 -9.52 -0.56 4.38
CA LYS A 89 -10.60 -1.53 4.56
C LYS A 89 -10.18 -2.66 5.50
N SER A 90 -9.04 -3.30 5.24
CA SER A 90 -8.54 -4.38 6.09
C SER A 90 -8.14 -3.91 7.49
N ALA A 91 -7.63 -2.69 7.64
CA ALA A 91 -7.36 -2.10 8.94
C ALA A 91 -8.64 -1.82 9.73
N LYS A 92 -9.74 -1.41 9.08
CA LYS A 92 -11.04 -1.25 9.74
C LYS A 92 -11.57 -2.60 10.25
N ASP A 93 -11.44 -3.65 9.43
CA ASP A 93 -11.84 -5.01 9.79
C ASP A 93 -11.01 -5.54 10.99
N LYS A 94 -9.71 -5.19 11.05
CA LYS A 94 -8.81 -5.58 12.15
C LYS A 94 -8.87 -4.68 13.38
N GLN A 95 -9.14 -3.39 13.24
CA GLN A 95 -9.32 -2.45 14.36
C GLN A 95 -10.62 -2.73 15.12
N ALA A 96 -11.63 -3.32 14.49
CA ALA A 96 -12.77 -3.88 15.23
C ALA A 96 -12.32 -5.00 16.20
N ALA A 97 -11.21 -5.67 15.91
CA ALA A 97 -10.58 -6.70 16.73
C ALA A 97 -9.31 -6.18 17.43
N LEU A 98 -9.34 -4.96 17.99
CA LEU A 98 -8.27 -4.49 18.89
C LEU A 98 -8.09 -5.38 20.12
N PHE A 99 -9.14 -6.11 20.48
CA PHE A 99 -9.12 -7.21 21.44
C PHE A 99 -9.74 -8.43 20.75
N PRO A 100 -8.95 -9.29 20.10
CA PRO A 100 -9.46 -10.58 19.64
C PRO A 100 -9.99 -11.34 20.86
N GLU A 101 -11.21 -11.87 20.79
CA GLU A 101 -11.85 -12.60 21.90
C GLU A 101 -10.99 -13.79 22.38
N ASP A 102 -10.18 -14.36 21.47
CA ASP A 102 -9.21 -15.41 21.78
C ASP A 102 -8.16 -14.97 22.81
N ASP A 103 -7.75 -13.69 22.80
CA ASP A 103 -6.72 -13.12 23.69
C ASP A 103 -7.29 -12.76 25.08
N ILE A 104 -8.62 -12.61 25.19
CA ILE A 104 -9.32 -12.29 26.45
C ILE A 104 -9.48 -13.55 27.31
N LEU A 105 -9.72 -14.72 26.69
CA LEU A 105 -9.98 -15.97 27.39
C LEU A 105 -8.71 -16.67 27.92
N GLU A 106 -7.55 -16.46 27.30
CA GLU A 106 -6.30 -17.07 27.75
C GLU A 106 -5.79 -16.51 29.09
N ARG A 107 -6.18 -15.28 29.47
CA ARG A 107 -5.69 -14.62 30.69
C ARG A 107 -6.38 -15.09 31.99
N GLN A 108 -7.47 -15.85 31.92
CA GLN A 108 -8.16 -16.37 33.12
C GLN A 108 -7.76 -17.80 33.54
N ALA A 109 -6.87 -18.48 32.80
CA ALA A 109 -6.53 -19.88 33.09
C ALA A 109 -5.19 -20.08 33.83
N THR A 110 -4.59 -19.03 34.43
CA THR A 110 -3.34 -19.16 35.20
C THR A 110 -3.42 -18.55 36.58
N GLY A 111 -4.35 -19.05 37.41
CA GLY A 111 -4.41 -18.71 38.83
C GLY A 111 -5.13 -19.78 39.66
N LYS A 112 -4.36 -20.51 40.49
CA LYS A 112 -4.75 -21.49 41.52
C LYS A 112 -5.17 -22.90 41.07
N GLY A 113 -4.14 -23.74 40.90
CA GLY A 113 -3.91 -24.94 41.71
C GLY A 113 -4.96 -26.06 41.72
N LYS A 114 -4.61 -27.19 41.10
CA LYS A 114 -4.77 -28.53 41.73
C LYS A 114 -3.82 -29.52 41.07
N ALA A 115 -3.02 -30.17 41.91
CA ALA A 115 -2.21 -31.32 41.57
C ALA A 115 -3.10 -32.43 40.97
N GLY A 116 -2.68 -32.99 39.84
CA GLY A 116 -3.36 -34.10 39.19
C GLY A 116 -2.40 -34.84 38.27
N LYS A 117 -1.93 -36.00 38.74
CA LYS A 117 -1.02 -36.94 38.07
C LYS A 117 -1.33 -37.15 36.58
N THR A 118 -0.29 -37.21 35.75
CA THR A 118 -0.31 -38.09 34.58
C THR A 118 0.97 -38.92 34.52
N LYS A 119 0.77 -40.23 34.59
CA LYS A 119 1.78 -41.28 34.49
C LYS A 119 2.46 -41.25 33.13
N LYS A 120 3.80 -41.29 33.17
CA LYS A 120 4.71 -42.19 32.44
C LYS A 120 4.11 -42.93 31.24
N ASN A 121 4.67 -42.69 30.05
CA ASN A 121 5.15 -43.82 29.27
C ASN A 121 6.45 -43.52 28.52
N THR A 122 7.37 -44.45 28.74
CA THR A 122 8.72 -44.62 28.23
C THR A 122 8.74 -44.99 26.75
N GLY A 123 9.70 -44.45 26.01
CA GLY A 123 10.03 -44.86 24.65
C GLY A 123 11.39 -44.29 24.23
N THR A 124 12.45 -44.99 24.64
CA THR A 124 13.86 -44.72 24.36
C THR A 124 14.31 -45.13 22.96
N ALA A 125 15.46 -44.57 22.57
CA ALA A 125 16.41 -44.94 21.51
C ALA A 125 16.23 -44.20 20.17
N LYS A 126 17.27 -43.67 19.50
CA LYS A 126 18.73 -43.88 19.66
C LYS A 126 19.46 -42.74 18.94
N ALA A 127 20.57 -42.28 19.52
CA ALA A 127 21.58 -41.49 18.83
C ALA A 127 22.38 -42.37 17.87
N VAL A 128 22.59 -41.93 16.62
CA VAL A 128 23.70 -42.39 15.77
C VAL A 128 24.30 -41.20 15.04
N LYS A 129 25.62 -41.10 15.18
CA LYS A 129 26.53 -40.12 14.61
C LYS A 129 26.89 -40.56 13.18
N GLY A 130 26.77 -39.67 12.19
CA GLY A 130 27.14 -39.95 10.80
C GLY A 130 27.66 -38.69 10.09
N LYS A 131 28.87 -38.80 9.53
CA LYS A 131 29.76 -37.76 9.00
C LYS A 131 29.54 -37.64 7.48
N GLY A 132 29.38 -36.44 6.89
CA GLY A 132 29.41 -36.30 5.42
C GLY A 132 28.99 -34.95 4.80
N LYS A 133 29.99 -34.20 4.29
CA LYS A 133 29.98 -33.13 3.24
C LYS A 133 28.92 -33.33 2.13
N LYS A 134 28.37 -32.35 1.37
CA LYS A 134 28.71 -30.95 1.01
C LYS A 134 27.53 -30.31 0.22
N THR A 135 27.38 -28.99 0.36
CA THR A 135 26.96 -27.95 -0.61
C THR A 135 25.56 -27.95 -1.28
N ALA A 136 24.70 -27.03 -0.81
CA ALA A 136 23.89 -26.16 -1.67
C ALA A 136 23.83 -24.76 -1.04
N LYS A 137 24.64 -23.82 -1.56
CA LYS A 137 24.77 -22.46 -1.03
C LYS A 137 23.53 -21.64 -1.42
N LYS A 138 22.53 -21.58 -0.53
CA LYS A 138 21.38 -20.67 -0.65
C LYS A 138 21.93 -19.23 -0.66
N LYS A 139 21.79 -18.51 -1.77
CA LYS A 139 22.14 -17.09 -1.88
C LYS A 139 21.25 -16.32 -0.91
N THR A 140 21.77 -16.00 0.27
CA THR A 140 21.17 -15.04 1.18
C THR A 140 21.19 -13.69 0.49
N GLY A 141 20.02 -13.07 0.35
CA GLY A 141 19.90 -11.69 -0.10
C GLY A 141 20.80 -10.79 0.75
N LYS A 142 21.38 -9.79 0.10
CA LYS A 142 22.30 -8.83 0.72
C LYS A 142 21.57 -8.13 1.87
N ALA A 143 21.89 -8.50 3.11
CA ALA A 143 21.32 -7.88 4.29
C ALA A 143 21.76 -6.40 4.32
N MET A 144 20.82 -5.50 4.60
CA MET A 144 21.11 -4.08 4.84
C MET A 144 22.02 -3.99 6.07
N SER A 145 23.13 -3.25 5.99
CA SER A 145 24.05 -3.12 7.13
C SER A 145 23.36 -2.41 8.28
N ALA A 146 23.49 -2.94 9.50
CA ALA A 146 22.89 -2.39 10.72
C ALA A 146 23.41 -0.99 11.07
N SER A 147 24.51 -0.56 10.47
CA SER A 147 25.14 0.75 10.70
C SER A 147 25.11 1.59 9.41
N PRO A 148 24.64 2.85 9.45
CA PRO A 148 24.75 3.77 8.33
C PRO A 148 26.22 4.14 8.07
N LYS A 149 26.60 4.36 6.81
CA LYS A 149 27.94 4.85 6.46
C LYS A 149 28.15 6.24 7.04
N LEU A 150 29.09 6.36 7.99
CA LEU A 150 29.52 7.64 8.52
C LEU A 150 30.33 8.38 7.46
N VAL A 151 29.86 9.56 7.05
CA VAL A 151 30.57 10.43 6.11
C VAL A 151 31.53 11.31 6.91
N SER A 152 32.82 11.22 6.64
CA SER A 152 33.81 12.12 7.23
C SER A 152 33.65 13.52 6.64
N ARG A 153 33.53 14.55 7.49
CA ARG A 153 33.50 15.94 7.02
C ARG A 153 34.87 16.33 6.45
N ARG A 154 34.90 16.73 5.17
CA ARG A 154 36.08 17.33 4.54
C ARG A 154 36.43 18.62 5.28
N ARG A 155 37.64 18.71 5.85
CA ARG A 155 38.13 19.99 6.39
C ARG A 155 38.42 20.94 5.25
N LEU A 156 37.73 22.07 5.23
CA LEU A 156 38.06 23.20 4.36
C LEU A 156 39.37 23.80 4.90
N LYS A 157 40.37 23.96 4.02
CA LYS A 157 41.57 24.75 4.33
C LYS A 157 41.15 26.22 4.43
N SER A 158 41.49 26.84 5.55
CA SER A 158 41.43 28.29 5.73
C SER A 158 42.55 28.97 4.95
#